data_AF-A0A7D9LJ15-F1
#
_entry.id   AF-A0A7D9LJ15-F1
#
_cell.length_a   1.000
_cell.length_b   1.000
_cell.length_c   1.000
_cell.angle_alpha   90.00
_cell.angle_beta   90.00
_cell.angle_gamma   90.00
#
_symmetry.space_group_name_H-M   'P 1'
#
loop_
_entity.id
_entity.type
_entity.pdbx_description
1 polymer ?
#
loop_
_entity_poly.entity_id
_entity_poly.type
_entity_poly.pdbx_seq_one_letter_code
_entity_poly.pdbx_strand_id
1 'polypeptide(L)'
;MPAPFVIYADFESILVPEERKLDSGDPEDKSTTELYQTHKACSFGLKTVCHYDDQYSGEYISYVGEDATVAFLKTVLKESIKCREMVNKIFKKKMEITPEQEAEFWMTRNCSICGNDLGDDRVRDHDHVTGLYRGAAHNMCNLKYRITWKVPVVFHNLRGYDSHLIMQEIGKFKMNINVVPNNMEKYISFSLGKSLVFIDSIQFMASSLEALVSNLSPEDFKIVGQRWQGEDFDLVRQKGIFPYEYLDDISKLDTEGLPSKDKFYSSLYESEVKEEDYQRALKVWDHFKMKTMRDYHDLYLETDVLLLADVFENFRRTCLENYKLDPAHYISAPSLSWDAFLKQSGEEIELVSDMDMFQFFEKGMR
;
A
#
# COMPACT_ATOMS: atom_id res chain seq x y z
N MET A 1 4.89 -6.26 -16.12
CA MET A 1 3.88 -7.21 -15.63
C MET A 1 3.30 -6.71 -14.32
N PRO A 2 2.00 -6.90 -14.08
CA PRO A 2 1.39 -6.59 -12.79
C PRO A 2 2.01 -7.41 -11.65
N ALA A 3 2.06 -6.84 -10.45
CA ALA A 3 2.32 -7.59 -9.22
C ALA A 3 1.15 -8.56 -8.98
N PRO A 4 1.38 -9.88 -8.86
CA PRO A 4 0.27 -10.84 -8.74
C PRO A 4 -0.57 -10.65 -7.48
N PHE A 5 0.07 -10.22 -6.39
CA PHE A 5 -0.55 -9.96 -5.10
C PHE A 5 -0.05 -8.64 -4.53
N VAL A 6 -0.95 -7.90 -3.89
CA VAL A 6 -0.66 -6.72 -3.07
C VAL A 6 -1.37 -6.90 -1.74
N ILE A 7 -0.70 -6.54 -0.65
CA ILE A 7 -1.28 -6.54 0.70
C ILE A 7 -1.54 -5.08 1.06
N TYR A 8 -2.77 -4.75 1.43
CA TYR A 8 -3.15 -3.46 2.00
C TYR A 8 -3.25 -3.63 3.50
N ALA A 9 -2.73 -2.68 4.28
CA ALA A 9 -2.76 -2.77 5.72
C ALA A 9 -2.80 -1.39 6.37
N ASP A 10 -3.24 -1.39 7.62
CA ASP A 10 -3.27 -0.23 8.48
C ASP A 10 -3.16 -0.65 9.95
N PHE A 11 -2.67 0.24 10.82
CA PHE A 11 -2.65 0.04 12.27
C PHE A 11 -3.53 1.07 12.94
N GLU A 12 -4.18 0.66 14.03
CA GLU A 12 -4.65 1.62 15.03
C GLU A 12 -3.79 1.55 16.28
N SER A 13 -3.63 2.72 16.91
CA SER A 13 -2.81 2.89 18.09
C SER A 13 -3.60 3.55 19.20
N ILE A 14 -3.28 3.15 20.43
CA ILE A 14 -3.66 3.92 21.60
C ILE A 14 -2.69 5.08 21.81
N LEU A 15 -3.21 6.22 22.27
CA LEU A 15 -2.44 7.41 22.57
C LEU A 15 -2.15 7.49 24.06
N VAL A 16 -1.05 6.89 24.50
CA VAL A 16 -0.68 6.88 25.92
C VAL A 16 -0.08 8.23 26.30
N PRO A 17 -0.67 9.01 27.23
CA PRO A 17 -0.07 10.25 27.71
C PRO A 17 1.27 9.96 28.36
N GLU A 18 2.31 10.72 28.00
CA GLU A 18 3.57 10.69 28.73
C GLU A 18 3.48 11.67 29.90
N GLU A 19 3.88 11.22 31.09
CA GLU A 19 4.08 12.15 32.20
C GLU A 19 5.21 13.11 31.83
N ARG A 20 4.98 14.42 31.97
CA ARG A 20 6.04 15.43 31.78
C ARG A 20 7.28 14.99 32.54
N LYS A 21 8.35 14.68 31.81
CA LYS A 21 9.69 14.62 32.39
C LYS A 21 10.01 16.04 32.85
N LEU A 22 9.81 16.31 34.14
CA LEU A 22 10.45 17.44 34.80
C LEU A 22 11.94 17.35 34.47
N ASP A 23 12.52 18.42 33.92
CA ASP A 23 13.92 18.56 33.52
C ASP A 23 14.79 17.47 34.17
N SER A 24 15.15 16.44 33.40
CA SER A 24 16.35 15.69 33.75
C SER A 24 17.44 16.75 33.73
N GLY A 25 17.94 17.15 34.89
CA GLY A 25 19.00 18.16 35.03
C GLY A 25 20.34 17.72 34.43
N ASP A 26 20.29 16.99 33.33
CA ASP A 26 21.37 16.50 32.50
C ASP A 26 21.73 17.59 31.47
N PRO A 27 22.89 18.24 31.62
CA PRO A 27 23.31 19.32 30.74
C PRO A 27 23.63 18.86 29.30
N GLU A 28 23.54 17.56 28.98
CA GLU A 28 23.71 17.01 27.63
C GLU A 28 22.39 16.72 26.88
N ASP A 29 21.23 16.73 27.55
CA ASP A 29 19.94 16.53 26.87
C ASP A 29 19.51 17.84 26.18
N LYS A 30 19.80 17.92 24.87
CA LYS A 30 19.44 19.06 24.01
C LYS A 30 18.10 18.87 23.30
N SER A 31 17.31 17.86 23.66
CA SER A 31 16.01 17.64 23.02
C SER A 31 15.02 18.73 23.43
N THR A 32 14.77 19.68 22.54
CA THR A 32 13.74 20.72 22.72
C THR A 32 12.32 20.23 22.44
N THR A 33 12.16 18.95 22.06
CA THR A 33 10.88 18.35 21.70
C THR A 33 10.27 17.68 22.93
N GLU A 34 9.20 18.25 23.48
CA GLU A 34 8.40 17.61 24.51
C GLU A 34 7.54 16.49 23.89
N LEU A 35 7.86 15.24 24.20
CA LEU A 35 7.03 14.09 23.83
C LEU A 35 5.81 14.06 24.78
N TYR A 36 4.65 14.53 24.31
CA TYR A 36 3.45 14.64 25.14
C TYR A 36 2.61 13.34 25.16
N GLN A 37 2.72 12.53 24.11
CA GLN A 37 2.01 11.26 23.95
C GLN A 37 2.88 10.23 23.20
N THR A 38 2.77 8.96 23.60
CA THR A 38 3.39 7.81 22.95
C THR A 38 2.32 6.98 22.26
N HIS A 39 2.48 6.80 20.96
CA HIS A 39 1.60 5.97 20.14
C HIS A 39 2.02 4.49 20.29
N LYS A 40 1.09 3.64 20.72
CA LYS A 40 1.31 2.19 20.81
C LYS A 40 0.29 1.47 19.95
N ALA A 41 0.77 0.74 18.94
CA ALA A 41 -0.08 -0.09 18.10
C ALA A 41 -0.90 -1.06 18.99
N CYS A 42 -2.22 -1.00 18.88
CA CYS A 42 -3.13 -1.89 19.59
C CYS A 42 -3.92 -2.79 18.65
N SER A 43 -3.90 -2.53 17.35
CA SER A 43 -4.54 -3.39 16.37
C SER A 43 -3.94 -3.22 14.99
N PHE A 44 -4.20 -4.18 14.10
CA PHE A 44 -3.95 -4.02 12.67
C PHE A 44 -5.10 -4.64 11.87
N GLY A 45 -5.28 -4.14 10.66
CA GLY A 45 -6.07 -4.73 9.60
C GLY A 45 -5.21 -5.02 8.39
N LEU A 46 -5.49 -6.10 7.65
CA LEU A 46 -4.88 -6.33 6.35
C LEU A 46 -5.80 -7.07 5.38
N LYS A 47 -5.65 -6.75 4.10
CA LYS A 47 -6.34 -7.38 2.98
C LYS A 47 -5.33 -7.72 1.88
N THR A 48 -5.24 -9.01 1.55
CA THR A 48 -4.45 -9.48 0.40
C THR A 48 -5.34 -9.46 -0.85
N VAL A 49 -4.93 -8.76 -1.90
CA VAL A 49 -5.66 -8.67 -3.18
C VAL A 49 -4.85 -9.36 -4.26
N CYS A 50 -5.49 -10.27 -5.00
CA CYS A 50 -4.93 -10.88 -6.20
C CYS A 50 -5.30 -10.05 -7.43
N HIS A 51 -4.31 -9.69 -8.24
CA HIS A 51 -4.57 -8.92 -9.46
C HIS A 51 -5.28 -9.72 -10.56
N TYR A 52 -5.02 -11.03 -10.61
CA TYR A 52 -5.40 -11.85 -11.76
C TYR A 52 -6.79 -12.48 -11.63
N ASP A 53 -7.20 -12.79 -10.40
CA ASP A 53 -8.47 -13.47 -10.14
C ASP A 53 -8.87 -13.27 -8.67
N ASP A 54 -9.99 -12.60 -8.46
CA ASP A 54 -10.50 -12.20 -7.14
C ASP A 54 -10.75 -13.40 -6.22
N GLN A 55 -10.98 -14.61 -6.76
CA GLN A 55 -11.16 -15.81 -5.93
C GLN A 55 -9.89 -16.18 -5.13
N TYR A 56 -8.73 -15.65 -5.53
CA TYR A 56 -7.45 -15.85 -4.84
C TYR A 56 -7.08 -14.68 -3.93
N SER A 57 -7.89 -13.62 -3.89
CA SER A 57 -7.77 -12.58 -2.87
C SER A 57 -8.04 -13.20 -1.49
N GLY A 58 -7.28 -12.77 -0.49
CA GLY A 58 -7.47 -13.22 0.89
C GLY A 58 -8.68 -12.55 1.54
N GLU A 59 -9.26 -13.19 2.55
CA GLU A 59 -10.20 -12.53 3.45
C GLU A 59 -9.52 -11.39 4.20
N TYR A 60 -10.32 -10.45 4.73
CA TYR A 60 -9.80 -9.45 5.66
C TYR A 60 -9.32 -10.13 6.95
N ILE A 61 -8.13 -9.76 7.41
CA ILE A 61 -7.53 -10.28 8.64
C ILE A 61 -7.25 -9.11 9.56
N SER A 62 -7.79 -9.16 10.78
CA SER A 62 -7.51 -8.19 11.83
C SER A 62 -7.03 -8.86 13.11
N TYR A 63 -6.41 -8.04 13.96
CA TYR A 63 -5.97 -8.44 15.29
C TYR A 63 -6.05 -7.23 16.22
N VAL A 64 -6.43 -7.46 17.47
CA VAL A 64 -6.41 -6.45 18.54
C VAL A 64 -5.67 -7.02 19.75
N GLY A 65 -4.66 -6.30 20.22
CA GLY A 65 -3.82 -6.68 21.36
C GLY A 65 -2.54 -5.83 21.45
N GLU A 66 -1.88 -5.87 22.61
CA GLU A 66 -0.68 -5.07 22.89
C GLU A 66 0.52 -5.46 22.02
N ASP A 67 0.58 -6.67 21.47
CA ASP A 67 1.63 -7.13 20.56
C ASP A 67 1.25 -6.99 19.07
N ALA A 68 0.34 -6.06 18.74
CA ALA A 68 -0.19 -5.86 17.39
C ALA A 68 0.89 -5.81 16.30
N THR A 69 1.99 -5.07 16.51
CA THR A 69 3.09 -5.00 15.53
C THR A 69 3.78 -6.34 15.30
N VAL A 70 4.02 -7.11 16.37
CA VAL A 70 4.63 -8.44 16.28
C VAL A 70 3.68 -9.43 15.59
N ALA A 71 2.39 -9.37 15.96
CA ALA A 71 1.34 -10.17 15.34
C ALA A 71 1.20 -9.84 13.85
N PHE A 72 1.27 -8.55 13.48
CA PHE A 72 1.27 -8.08 12.10
C PHE A 72 2.44 -8.66 11.31
N LEU A 73 3.68 -8.51 11.82
CA LEU A 73 4.88 -9.02 11.16
C LEU A 73 4.81 -10.53 10.92
N LYS A 74 4.35 -11.31 11.91
CA LYS A 74 4.12 -12.76 11.72
C LYS A 74 3.08 -13.04 10.64
N THR A 75 1.99 -12.26 10.62
CA THR A 75 0.87 -12.44 9.70
C THR A 75 1.25 -12.08 8.27
N VAL A 76 1.85 -10.92 8.02
CA VAL A 76 2.27 -10.49 6.68
C VAL A 76 3.34 -11.41 6.09
N LEU A 77 4.24 -11.96 6.91
CA LEU A 77 5.20 -12.99 6.47
C LEU A 77 4.49 -14.28 6.05
N LYS A 78 3.50 -14.73 6.82
CA LYS A 78 2.68 -15.90 6.48
C LYS A 78 1.91 -15.67 5.18
N GLU A 79 1.29 -14.50 5.01
CA GLU A 79 0.60 -14.13 3.78
C GLU A 79 1.55 -14.08 2.58
N SER A 80 2.77 -13.57 2.74
CA SER A 80 3.78 -13.56 1.68
C SER A 80 4.16 -14.97 1.20
N ILE A 81 4.22 -15.94 2.12
CA ILE A 81 4.48 -17.35 1.81
C ILE A 81 3.31 -17.94 1.04
N LYS A 82 2.07 -17.69 1.49
CA LYS A 82 0.85 -18.14 0.79
C LYS A 82 0.79 -17.59 -0.64
N CYS A 83 0.99 -16.28 -0.81
CA CYS A 83 1.03 -15.63 -2.11
C CYS A 83 2.05 -16.35 -3.02
N ARG A 84 3.27 -16.55 -2.53
CA ARG A 84 4.32 -17.25 -3.29
C ARG A 84 3.94 -18.68 -3.66
N GLU A 85 3.32 -19.43 -2.76
CA GLU A 85 2.86 -20.78 -3.05
C GLU A 85 1.75 -20.80 -4.10
N MET A 86 0.79 -19.87 -4.02
CA MET A 86 -0.28 -19.72 -5.01
C MET A 86 0.29 -19.39 -6.37
N VAL A 87 1.22 -18.43 -6.47
CA VAL A 87 1.91 -18.15 -7.74
C VAL A 87 2.62 -19.40 -8.27
N ASN A 88 3.29 -20.18 -7.42
CA ASN A 88 4.02 -21.36 -7.88
C ASN A 88 3.14 -22.55 -8.29
N LYS A 89 1.97 -22.71 -7.68
CA LYS A 89 1.06 -23.84 -7.91
C LYS A 89 0.03 -23.55 -9.02
N ILE A 90 -0.50 -22.33 -9.04
CA ILE A 90 -1.64 -21.93 -9.88
C ILE A 90 -1.15 -21.16 -11.11
N PHE A 91 -0.16 -20.28 -10.92
CA PHE A 91 0.33 -19.33 -11.92
C PHE A 91 1.61 -19.84 -12.61
N LYS A 92 1.69 -21.15 -12.85
CA LYS A 92 2.67 -21.79 -13.74
C LYS A 92 1.96 -22.50 -14.87
N LYS A 93 1.02 -21.81 -15.50
CA LYS A 93 0.30 -22.38 -16.64
C LYS A 93 1.26 -22.52 -17.81
N LYS A 94 1.12 -23.62 -18.54
CA LYS A 94 1.84 -23.77 -19.81
C LYS A 94 1.29 -22.75 -20.79
N MET A 95 2.16 -22.27 -21.68
CA MET A 95 1.75 -21.36 -22.73
C MET A 95 0.62 -21.99 -23.57
N GLU A 96 -0.46 -21.25 -23.70
CA GLU A 96 -1.57 -21.53 -24.59
C GLU A 96 -1.44 -20.57 -25.79
N ILE A 97 -1.30 -21.13 -26.99
CA ILE A 97 -1.20 -20.37 -28.24
C ILE A 97 -2.14 -20.98 -29.27
N THR A 98 -3.00 -20.16 -29.87
CA THR A 98 -3.91 -20.61 -30.93
C THR A 98 -3.19 -20.67 -32.28
N PRO A 99 -3.70 -21.40 -33.28
CA PRO A 99 -3.14 -21.39 -34.63
C PRO A 99 -3.02 -19.99 -35.25
N GLU A 100 -3.96 -19.09 -34.95
CA GLU A 100 -3.95 -17.70 -35.42
C GLU A 100 -2.83 -16.90 -34.77
N GLN A 101 -2.63 -17.04 -33.46
CA GLN A 101 -1.53 -16.40 -32.72
C GLN A 101 -0.17 -16.95 -33.13
N GLU A 102 -0.11 -18.24 -33.45
CA GLU A 102 1.08 -18.88 -33.99
C GLU A 102 1.42 -18.32 -35.38
N ALA A 103 0.43 -18.07 -36.24
CA ALA A 103 0.64 -17.37 -37.50
C ALA A 103 1.08 -15.92 -37.29
N GLU A 104 0.46 -15.20 -36.35
CA GLU A 104 0.85 -13.84 -35.96
C GLU A 104 2.31 -13.79 -35.48
N PHE A 105 2.74 -14.75 -34.67
CA PHE A 105 4.13 -14.88 -34.21
C PHE A 105 5.12 -14.91 -35.38
N TRP A 106 4.82 -15.66 -36.44
CA TRP A 106 5.69 -15.75 -37.61
C TRP A 106 5.66 -14.48 -38.47
N MET A 107 4.52 -13.79 -38.55
CA MET A 107 4.37 -12.56 -39.34
C MET A 107 4.93 -11.31 -38.65
N THR A 108 4.98 -11.32 -37.32
CA THR A 108 5.45 -10.19 -36.51
C THR A 108 6.94 -9.90 -36.78
N ARG A 109 7.25 -8.62 -36.99
CA ARG A 109 8.63 -8.14 -37.18
C ARG A 109 9.22 -7.48 -35.96
N ASN A 110 8.38 -6.87 -35.12
CA ASN A 110 8.79 -6.09 -33.98
C ASN A 110 8.55 -6.83 -32.67
N CYS A 111 9.45 -6.67 -31.71
CA CYS A 111 9.33 -7.24 -30.38
C CYS A 111 8.17 -6.58 -29.64
N SER A 112 7.26 -7.38 -29.09
CA SER A 112 6.10 -6.90 -28.33
C SER A 112 6.46 -6.18 -27.03
N ILE A 113 7.68 -6.37 -26.53
CA ILE A 113 8.16 -5.80 -25.26
C ILE A 113 8.90 -4.47 -25.47
N CYS A 114 9.86 -4.42 -26.41
CA CYS A 114 10.70 -3.24 -26.63
C CYS A 114 10.40 -2.49 -27.93
N GLY A 115 9.57 -3.03 -28.82
CA GLY A 115 9.21 -2.40 -30.10
C GLY A 115 10.26 -2.54 -31.22
N ASN A 116 11.49 -2.93 -30.92
CA ASN A 116 12.58 -3.06 -31.91
C ASN A 116 12.44 -4.30 -32.79
N ASP A 117 13.12 -4.33 -33.94
CA ASP A 117 13.10 -5.46 -34.88
C ASP A 117 13.60 -6.76 -34.23
N LEU A 118 12.87 -7.86 -34.43
CA LEU A 118 13.13 -9.17 -33.83
C LEU A 118 14.36 -9.89 -34.42
N GLY A 119 14.62 -9.69 -35.72
CA GLY A 119 15.55 -10.53 -36.47
C GLY A 119 15.30 -12.02 -36.26
N ASP A 120 16.40 -12.77 -36.06
CA ASP A 120 16.39 -14.22 -35.83
C ASP A 120 16.18 -14.62 -34.35
N ASP A 121 16.23 -13.68 -33.40
CA ASP A 121 16.11 -13.92 -31.94
C ASP A 121 14.65 -13.91 -31.46
N ARG A 122 13.74 -14.53 -32.20
CA ARG A 122 12.31 -14.52 -31.85
C ARG A 122 11.91 -15.66 -30.91
N VAL A 123 11.29 -15.30 -29.79
CA VAL A 123 10.68 -16.24 -28.85
C VAL A 123 9.22 -15.89 -28.59
N ARG A 124 8.44 -16.87 -28.15
CA ARG A 124 7.05 -16.66 -27.77
C ARG A 124 6.99 -16.24 -26.30
N ASP A 125 6.71 -14.96 -26.08
CA ASP A 125 6.46 -14.44 -24.76
C ASP A 125 5.02 -14.75 -24.33
N HIS A 126 4.83 -15.13 -23.06
CA HIS A 126 3.52 -15.44 -22.51
C HIS A 126 3.44 -15.01 -21.05
N ASP A 127 2.24 -14.69 -20.59
CA ASP A 127 2.02 -14.45 -19.18
C ASP A 127 2.12 -15.77 -18.42
N HIS A 128 3.11 -15.89 -17.53
CA HIS A 128 3.32 -17.10 -16.75
C HIS A 128 2.13 -17.40 -15.82
N VAL A 129 1.33 -16.39 -15.46
CA VAL A 129 0.15 -16.54 -14.61
C VAL A 129 -1.03 -17.13 -15.37
N THR A 130 -1.41 -16.51 -16.49
CA THR A 130 -2.61 -16.94 -17.23
C THR A 130 -2.31 -18.02 -18.27
N GLY A 131 -1.04 -18.17 -18.67
CA GLY A 131 -0.63 -19.01 -19.80
C GLY A 131 -0.83 -18.33 -21.15
N LEU A 132 -1.45 -17.15 -21.19
CA LEU A 132 -1.82 -16.50 -22.45
C LEU A 132 -0.59 -15.95 -23.17
N TYR A 133 -0.49 -16.27 -24.46
CA TYR A 133 0.48 -15.67 -25.37
C TYR A 133 0.33 -14.14 -25.41
N ARG A 134 1.47 -13.43 -25.32
CA ARG A 134 1.52 -11.96 -25.30
C ARG A 134 2.14 -11.36 -26.56
N GLY A 135 2.94 -12.12 -27.28
CA GLY A 135 3.57 -11.66 -28.52
C GLY A 135 4.93 -12.26 -28.78
N ALA A 136 5.46 -11.94 -29.96
CA ALA A 136 6.81 -12.29 -30.34
C ALA A 136 7.79 -11.32 -29.66
N ALA A 137 8.81 -11.84 -28.98
CA ALA A 137 9.79 -11.02 -28.26
C ALA A 137 11.22 -11.48 -28.54
N HIS A 138 12.20 -10.62 -28.25
CA HIS A 138 13.60 -11.04 -28.13
C HIS A 138 13.76 -12.00 -26.96
N ASN A 139 14.67 -12.96 -27.05
CA ASN A 139 14.95 -13.90 -25.96
C ASN A 139 15.36 -13.15 -24.68
N MET A 140 16.21 -12.13 -24.81
CA MET A 140 16.63 -11.30 -23.67
C MET A 140 15.47 -10.48 -23.08
N CYS A 141 14.60 -9.91 -23.91
CA CYS A 141 13.42 -9.19 -23.43
C CYS A 141 12.49 -10.12 -22.65
N ASN A 142 12.21 -11.30 -23.18
CA ASN A 142 11.42 -12.33 -22.53
C ASN A 142 12.01 -12.76 -21.18
N LEU A 143 13.32 -13.03 -21.10
CA LEU A 143 13.99 -13.41 -19.85
C LEU A 143 13.94 -12.31 -18.78
N LYS A 144 14.01 -11.04 -19.20
CA LYS A 144 13.89 -9.89 -18.30
C LYS A 144 12.43 -9.62 -17.89
N TYR A 145 11.47 -9.88 -18.77
CA TYR A 145 10.04 -9.64 -18.57
C TYR A 145 9.39 -10.77 -17.76
N ARG A 146 9.88 -10.95 -16.53
CA ARG A 146 9.48 -12.00 -15.59
C ARG A 146 8.82 -11.43 -14.33
N ILE A 147 8.04 -12.28 -13.65
CA ILE A 147 7.34 -11.90 -12.43
C ILE A 147 8.36 -11.73 -11.31
N THR A 148 8.22 -10.65 -10.54
CA THR A 148 8.99 -10.43 -9.31
C THR A 148 8.28 -11.08 -8.13
N TRP A 149 9.05 -11.72 -7.24
CA TRP A 149 8.52 -12.43 -6.07
C TRP A 149 8.32 -11.54 -4.84
N LYS A 150 8.46 -10.22 -4.99
CA LYS A 150 8.18 -9.27 -3.93
C LYS A 150 6.69 -8.98 -3.90
N VAL A 151 6.07 -9.21 -2.76
CA VAL A 151 4.69 -8.81 -2.47
C VAL A 151 4.74 -7.41 -1.86
N PRO A 152 4.14 -6.42 -2.51
CA PRO A 152 3.99 -5.08 -1.97
C PRO A 152 3.04 -5.06 -0.79
N VAL A 153 3.41 -4.35 0.26
CA VAL A 153 2.59 -4.06 1.44
C VAL A 153 2.34 -2.57 1.47
N VAL A 154 1.12 -2.15 1.16
CA VAL A 154 0.73 -0.76 0.97
C VAL A 154 0.03 -0.27 2.23
N PHE A 155 0.54 0.83 2.76
CA PHE A 155 -0.08 1.63 3.83
C PHE A 155 -0.36 3.04 3.29
N HIS A 156 -1.24 3.77 3.95
CA HIS A 156 -1.45 5.18 3.68
C HIS A 156 -0.69 6.01 4.71
N ASN A 157 0.28 6.83 4.27
CA ASN A 157 1.18 7.58 5.15
C ASN A 157 2.19 6.71 5.94
N LEU A 158 2.60 5.57 5.40
CA LEU A 158 3.58 4.66 6.02
C LEU A 158 4.82 5.41 6.57
N ARG A 159 5.40 6.28 5.74
CA ARG A 159 6.61 7.05 6.05
C ARG A 159 6.41 8.00 7.23
N GLY A 160 5.18 8.52 7.38
CA GLY A 160 4.84 9.47 8.42
C GLY A 160 4.47 8.81 9.75
N TYR A 161 4.07 7.54 9.74
CA TYR A 161 3.45 6.91 10.91
C TYR A 161 3.86 5.44 11.10
N ASP A 162 3.21 4.50 10.40
CA ASP A 162 3.29 3.06 10.68
C ASP A 162 4.70 2.46 10.56
N SER A 163 5.56 3.06 9.72
CA SER A 163 6.94 2.61 9.58
C SER A 163 7.69 2.67 10.90
N HIS A 164 7.42 3.65 11.76
CA HIS A 164 8.05 3.77 13.07
C HIS A 164 7.65 2.61 13.99
N LEU A 165 6.36 2.26 14.02
CA LEU A 165 5.83 1.13 14.78
C LEU A 165 6.49 -0.17 14.34
N ILE A 166 6.53 -0.42 13.02
CA ILE A 166 7.14 -1.62 12.45
C ILE A 166 8.63 -1.70 12.78
N MET A 167 9.37 -0.60 12.61
CA MET A 167 10.83 -0.58 12.78
C MET A 167 11.27 -0.80 14.23
N GLN A 168 10.46 -0.43 15.22
CA GLN A 168 10.76 -0.72 16.63
C GLN A 168 10.79 -2.22 16.92
N GLU A 169 9.97 -3.00 16.22
CA GLU A 169 9.72 -4.42 16.49
C GLU A 169 10.43 -5.36 15.50
N ILE A 170 10.89 -4.81 14.38
CA ILE A 170 11.51 -5.55 13.28
C ILE A 170 12.76 -6.34 13.71
N GLY A 171 13.52 -5.82 14.69
CA GLY A 171 14.74 -6.44 15.21
C GLY A 171 14.50 -7.77 15.92
N LYS A 172 13.25 -8.05 16.33
CA LYS A 172 12.87 -9.36 16.89
C LYS A 172 12.84 -10.46 15.81
N PHE A 173 12.86 -10.08 14.53
CA PHE A 173 12.83 -11.01 13.41
C PHE A 173 14.21 -11.11 12.74
N LYS A 174 14.75 -12.33 12.68
CA LYS A 174 16.04 -12.60 12.04
C LYS A 174 15.90 -12.61 10.51
N MET A 175 15.83 -11.43 9.90
CA MET A 175 15.76 -11.26 8.46
C MET A 175 16.58 -10.07 7.97
N ASN A 176 16.99 -10.12 6.71
CA ASN A 176 17.65 -8.98 6.08
C ASN A 176 16.64 -7.86 5.87
N ILE A 177 16.98 -6.67 6.31
CA ILE A 177 16.18 -5.47 6.12
C ILE A 177 16.94 -4.57 5.16
N ASN A 178 16.28 -4.15 4.08
CA ASN A 178 16.83 -3.14 3.18
C ASN A 178 15.97 -1.91 3.28
N VAL A 179 16.58 -0.75 3.51
CA VAL A 179 15.86 0.51 3.75
C VAL A 179 16.27 1.52 2.70
N VAL A 180 15.29 2.28 2.19
CA VAL A 180 15.51 3.48 1.39
C VAL A 180 15.21 4.68 2.30
N PRO A 181 16.25 5.24 2.97
CA PRO A 181 16.03 6.34 3.91
C PRO A 181 15.64 7.62 3.14
N ASN A 182 14.73 8.40 3.73
CA ASN A 182 14.47 9.78 3.31
C ASN A 182 15.37 10.74 4.08
N ASN A 183 15.48 10.52 5.39
CA ASN A 183 16.39 11.19 6.29
C ASN A 183 16.72 10.23 7.46
N MET A 184 17.31 10.73 8.55
CA MET A 184 17.69 9.91 9.71
C MET A 184 16.50 9.30 10.46
N GLU A 185 15.30 9.83 10.27
CA GLU A 185 14.09 9.43 11.02
C GLU A 185 13.06 8.73 10.13
N LYS A 186 12.92 9.15 8.87
CA LYS A 186 11.87 8.74 7.94
C LYS A 186 12.41 7.85 6.83
N TYR A 187 11.64 6.83 6.48
CA TYR A 187 11.98 5.86 5.43
C TYR A 187 10.99 5.97 4.27
N ILE A 188 11.48 6.16 3.04
CA ILE A 188 10.61 6.19 1.84
C ILE A 188 9.95 4.82 1.64
N SER A 189 10.74 3.77 1.80
CA SER A 189 10.32 2.38 1.65
C SER A 189 11.33 1.49 2.36
N PHE A 190 10.91 0.29 2.74
CA PHE A 190 11.80 -0.75 3.24
C PHE A 190 11.35 -2.13 2.76
N SER A 191 12.25 -3.10 2.79
CA SER A 191 11.98 -4.48 2.40
C SER A 191 12.34 -5.43 3.51
N LEU A 192 11.49 -6.43 3.71
CA LEU A 192 11.73 -7.54 4.62
C LEU A 192 12.12 -8.79 3.83
N GLY A 193 13.37 -9.22 4.02
CA GLY A 193 13.97 -10.31 3.28
C GLY A 193 13.98 -10.04 1.77
N LYS A 194 13.61 -11.06 0.99
CA LYS A 194 13.48 -10.98 -0.47
C LYS A 194 12.03 -10.99 -0.95
N SER A 195 11.06 -11.06 -0.03
CA SER A 195 9.65 -11.36 -0.33
C SER A 195 8.70 -10.19 -0.09
N LEU A 196 9.05 -9.22 0.73
CA LEU A 196 8.17 -8.10 1.08
C LEU A 196 8.83 -6.76 0.78
N VAL A 197 8.03 -5.83 0.27
CA VAL A 197 8.40 -4.41 0.12
C VAL A 197 7.25 -3.56 0.66
N PHE A 198 7.56 -2.61 1.52
CA PHE A 198 6.58 -1.73 2.13
C PHE A 198 6.54 -0.41 1.38
N ILE A 199 5.35 -0.02 0.96
CA ILE A 199 5.10 1.11 0.07
C ILE A 199 4.12 2.06 0.74
N ASP A 200 4.41 3.35 0.61
CA ASP A 200 3.54 4.43 1.07
C ASP A 200 2.70 4.96 -0.09
N SER A 201 1.39 4.78 -0.04
CA SER A 201 0.48 5.28 -1.09
C SER A 201 0.50 6.80 -1.24
N ILE A 202 0.84 7.56 -0.19
CA ILE A 202 0.96 9.03 -0.26
C ILE A 202 2.10 9.46 -1.20
N GLN A 203 3.12 8.62 -1.39
CA GLN A 203 4.21 8.93 -2.34
C GLN A 203 3.75 8.87 -3.80
N PHE A 204 2.56 8.35 -4.06
CA PHE A 204 1.93 8.31 -5.38
C PHE A 204 0.78 9.29 -5.49
N MET A 205 -0.07 9.34 -4.46
CA MET A 205 -1.29 10.11 -4.40
C MET A 205 -1.25 10.99 -3.14
N ALA A 206 -0.61 12.16 -3.26
CA ALA A 206 -0.31 13.05 -2.14
C ALA A 206 -1.54 13.82 -1.62
N SER A 207 -2.53 13.08 -1.12
CA SER A 207 -3.77 13.57 -0.54
C SER A 207 -4.22 12.63 0.58
N SER A 208 -5.12 13.08 1.45
CA SER A 208 -5.72 12.21 2.47
C SER A 208 -6.55 11.09 1.84
N LEU A 209 -6.65 9.95 2.53
CA LEU A 209 -7.51 8.85 2.10
C LEU A 209 -8.97 9.31 1.93
N GLU A 210 -9.47 10.19 2.81
CA GLU A 210 -10.81 10.79 2.67
C GLU A 210 -11.01 11.47 1.31
N ALA A 211 -10.08 12.35 0.93
CA ALA A 211 -10.15 13.05 -0.33
C ALA A 211 -10.00 12.10 -1.52
N LEU A 212 -9.14 11.08 -1.44
CA LEU A 212 -9.00 10.09 -2.50
C LEU A 212 -10.28 9.26 -2.69
N VAL A 213 -10.87 8.80 -1.60
CA VAL A 213 -12.14 8.06 -1.58
C VAL A 213 -13.29 8.90 -2.13
N SER A 214 -13.35 10.20 -1.79
CA SER A 214 -14.41 11.11 -2.26
C SER A 214 -14.39 11.33 -3.78
N ASN A 215 -13.27 11.05 -4.45
CA ASN A 215 -13.13 11.15 -5.90
C ASN A 215 -13.50 9.85 -6.64
N LEU A 216 -13.78 8.75 -5.94
CA LEU A 216 -14.17 7.49 -6.54
C LEU A 216 -15.67 7.45 -6.84
N SER A 217 -16.02 6.86 -7.98
CA SER A 217 -17.40 6.52 -8.31
C SER A 217 -17.84 5.21 -7.62
N PRO A 218 -19.14 4.96 -7.40
CA PRO A 218 -19.61 3.73 -6.76
C PRO A 218 -19.06 2.43 -7.38
N GLU A 219 -18.88 2.39 -8.69
CA GLU A 219 -18.34 1.28 -9.47
C GLU A 219 -16.83 1.05 -9.29
N ASP A 220 -16.11 2.05 -8.77
CA ASP A 220 -14.69 1.95 -8.47
C ASP A 220 -14.41 1.19 -7.15
N PHE A 221 -15.42 1.04 -6.29
CA PHE A 221 -15.34 0.33 -5.01
C PHE A 221 -15.55 -1.18 -5.17
N LYS A 222 -14.63 -1.85 -5.87
CA LYS A 222 -14.75 -3.29 -6.14
C LYS A 222 -14.63 -4.13 -4.87
N ILE A 223 -13.68 -3.78 -4.00
CA ILE A 223 -13.35 -4.55 -2.80
C ILE A 223 -14.36 -4.27 -1.70
N VAL A 224 -14.66 -3.01 -1.43
CA VAL A 224 -15.71 -2.63 -0.47
C VAL A 224 -17.07 -3.15 -0.94
N GLY A 225 -17.38 -3.05 -2.24
CA GLY A 225 -18.60 -3.58 -2.82
C GLY A 225 -18.71 -5.11 -2.72
N GLN A 226 -17.62 -5.87 -2.78
CA GLN A 226 -17.68 -7.32 -2.53
C GLN A 226 -18.09 -7.65 -1.08
N ARG A 227 -17.76 -6.77 -0.13
CA ARG A 227 -17.99 -6.98 1.31
C ARG A 227 -19.35 -6.49 1.79
N TRP A 228 -19.78 -5.32 1.31
CA TRP A 228 -21.04 -4.67 1.70
C TRP A 228 -21.83 -4.24 0.47
N GLN A 229 -23.16 -4.27 0.61
CA GLN A 229 -24.12 -3.96 -0.45
C GLN A 229 -25.26 -3.09 0.11
N GLY A 230 -25.95 -2.35 -0.76
CA GLY A 230 -27.08 -1.51 -0.35
C GLY A 230 -26.69 -0.41 0.63
N GLU A 231 -27.47 -0.22 1.69
CA GLU A 231 -27.24 0.86 2.67
C GLU A 231 -25.90 0.70 3.41
N ASP A 232 -25.46 -0.54 3.71
CA ASP A 232 -24.17 -0.80 4.32
C ASP A 232 -23.03 -0.22 3.46
N PHE A 233 -23.11 -0.47 2.14
CA PHE A 233 -22.14 0.05 1.17
C PHE A 233 -22.11 1.57 1.12
N ASP A 234 -23.28 2.22 1.09
CA ASP A 234 -23.38 3.68 1.04
C ASP A 234 -22.78 4.35 2.29
N LEU A 235 -22.84 3.68 3.44
CA LEU A 235 -22.27 4.14 4.70
C LEU A 235 -20.74 3.94 4.75
N VAL A 236 -20.26 2.75 4.36
CA VAL A 236 -18.84 2.37 4.55
C VAL A 236 -17.91 2.80 3.41
N ARG A 237 -18.45 3.19 2.25
CA ARG A 237 -17.63 3.74 1.14
C ARG A 237 -17.07 5.15 1.40
N GLN A 238 -17.36 5.73 2.56
CA GLN A 238 -16.89 7.06 2.97
C GLN A 238 -16.02 6.92 4.21
N LYS A 239 -14.86 7.59 4.23
CA LYS A 239 -13.92 7.50 5.37
C LYS A 239 -14.61 7.92 6.67
N GLY A 240 -14.48 7.10 7.71
CA GLY A 240 -15.03 7.36 9.05
C GLY A 240 -14.34 8.51 9.79
N ILE A 241 -14.88 8.91 10.94
CA ILE A 241 -14.15 9.68 11.96
C ILE A 241 -13.74 8.74 13.09
N PHE A 242 -12.66 9.05 13.81
CA PHE A 242 -12.22 8.21 14.92
C PHE A 242 -11.76 9.06 16.12
N PRO A 243 -12.12 8.69 17.36
CA PRO A 243 -11.78 9.48 18.54
C PRO A 243 -10.39 9.08 19.07
N TYR A 244 -9.33 9.45 18.35
CA TYR A 244 -7.96 9.02 18.66
C TYR A 244 -7.51 9.35 20.09
N GLU A 245 -7.76 10.57 20.58
CA GLU A 245 -7.37 10.99 21.93
C GLU A 245 -8.21 10.38 23.04
N TYR A 246 -9.44 9.94 22.72
CA TYR A 246 -10.22 9.16 23.66
C TYR A 246 -9.58 7.80 23.90
N LEU A 247 -9.00 7.17 22.87
CA LEU A 247 -8.43 5.84 22.93
C LEU A 247 -6.98 5.88 23.46
N ASP A 248 -6.82 6.15 24.75
CA ASP A 248 -5.52 6.16 25.45
C ASP A 248 -5.16 4.82 26.12
N ASP A 249 -6.13 3.91 26.25
CA ASP A 249 -6.01 2.61 26.88
C ASP A 249 -6.84 1.58 26.10
N ILE A 250 -6.29 0.38 25.91
CA ILE A 250 -6.93 -0.67 25.10
C ILE A 250 -8.26 -1.15 25.71
N SER A 251 -8.44 -1.04 27.04
CA SER A 251 -9.69 -1.40 27.72
C SER A 251 -10.84 -0.47 27.34
N LYS A 252 -10.56 0.74 26.81
CA LYS A 252 -11.60 1.63 26.29
C LYS A 252 -12.29 1.09 25.05
N LEU A 253 -11.73 0.09 24.37
CA LEU A 253 -12.46 -0.62 23.32
C LEU A 253 -13.69 -1.35 23.88
N ASP A 254 -13.66 -1.76 25.15
CA ASP A 254 -14.76 -2.52 25.76
C ASP A 254 -15.82 -1.61 26.39
N THR A 255 -15.71 -0.28 26.26
CA THR A 255 -16.73 0.65 26.76
C THR A 255 -18.00 0.62 25.91
N GLU A 256 -19.15 0.64 26.56
CA GLU A 256 -20.45 0.71 25.89
C GLU A 256 -20.75 2.13 25.38
N GLY A 257 -21.33 2.21 24.18
CA GLY A 257 -21.75 3.45 23.55
C GLY A 257 -20.64 4.16 22.76
N LEU A 258 -21.06 4.96 21.77
CA LEU A 258 -20.15 5.85 21.05
C LEU A 258 -19.82 7.05 21.97
N PRO A 259 -18.54 7.46 22.08
CA PRO A 259 -18.14 8.64 22.83
C PRO A 259 -18.89 9.88 22.38
N SER A 260 -19.07 10.81 23.31
CA SER A 260 -19.63 12.12 23.03
C SER A 260 -18.75 12.89 22.05
N LYS A 261 -19.34 13.82 21.30
CA LYS A 261 -18.66 14.59 20.24
C LYS A 261 -17.36 15.27 20.71
N ASP A 262 -17.31 15.75 21.95
CA ASP A 262 -16.12 16.39 22.54
C ASP A 262 -14.90 15.45 22.59
N LYS A 263 -15.12 14.13 22.58
CA LYS A 263 -14.07 13.11 22.58
C LYS A 263 -13.44 12.86 21.21
N PHE A 264 -13.98 13.49 20.16
CA PHE A 264 -13.43 13.49 18.81
C PHE A 264 -12.56 14.73 18.50
N TYR A 265 -12.27 15.56 19.50
CA TYR A 265 -11.35 16.67 19.35
C TYR A 265 -9.96 16.18 18.91
N SER A 266 -9.32 16.93 18.01
CA SER A 266 -7.95 16.67 17.57
C SER A 266 -7.05 17.83 17.96
N SER A 267 -6.14 17.59 18.90
CA SER A 267 -5.08 18.50 19.31
C SER A 267 -4.06 18.72 18.20
N LEU A 268 -3.88 17.75 17.29
CA LEU A 268 -3.00 17.89 16.13
C LEU A 268 -3.47 19.00 15.17
N TYR A 269 -4.78 19.12 14.99
CA TYR A 269 -5.40 20.13 14.12
C TYR A 269 -6.03 21.29 14.89
N GLU A 270 -5.97 21.25 16.23
CA GLU A 270 -6.65 22.16 17.15
C GLU A 270 -8.12 22.40 16.77
N SER A 271 -8.83 21.32 16.42
CA SER A 271 -10.16 21.41 15.82
C SER A 271 -11.14 20.39 16.38
N GLU A 272 -12.39 20.81 16.54
CA GLU A 272 -13.52 19.92 16.79
C GLU A 272 -13.99 19.24 15.50
N VAL A 273 -14.52 18.02 15.64
CA VAL A 273 -15.20 17.34 14.53
C VAL A 273 -16.47 18.09 14.11
N LYS A 274 -16.77 18.09 12.81
CA LYS A 274 -18.00 18.71 12.30
C LYS A 274 -19.22 17.96 12.83
N GLU A 275 -20.32 18.68 13.00
CA GLU A 275 -21.58 18.10 13.46
C GLU A 275 -22.09 17.02 12.48
N GLU A 276 -21.99 17.28 11.19
CA GLU A 276 -22.42 16.37 10.12
C GLU A 276 -21.68 15.03 10.19
N ASP A 277 -20.37 15.05 10.45
CA ASP A 277 -19.54 13.85 10.57
C ASP A 277 -19.89 13.04 11.82
N TYR A 278 -20.16 13.72 12.95
CA TYR A 278 -20.58 13.05 14.17
C TYR A 278 -21.98 12.44 14.06
N GLN A 279 -22.93 13.13 13.43
CA GLN A 279 -24.26 12.58 13.15
C GLN A 279 -24.18 11.36 12.23
N ARG A 280 -23.27 11.36 11.26
CA ARG A 280 -23.01 10.18 10.42
C ARG A 280 -22.42 9.03 11.24
N ALA A 281 -21.48 9.29 12.15
CA ALA A 281 -20.93 8.27 13.04
C ALA A 281 -22.01 7.62 13.92
N LEU A 282 -22.95 8.42 14.46
CA LEU A 282 -24.13 7.92 15.17
C LEU A 282 -25.02 7.07 14.26
N LYS A 283 -25.26 7.49 13.01
CA LYS A 283 -26.02 6.69 12.04
C LYS A 283 -25.34 5.33 11.79
N VAL A 284 -24.02 5.31 11.58
CA VAL A 284 -23.25 4.07 11.38
C VAL A 284 -23.37 3.17 12.62
N TRP A 285 -23.18 3.74 13.81
CA TRP A 285 -23.31 3.03 15.07
C TRP A 285 -24.67 2.33 15.22
N ASP A 286 -25.75 3.07 14.98
CA ASP A 286 -27.12 2.56 15.08
C ASP A 286 -27.44 1.52 13.99
N HIS A 287 -27.02 1.78 12.75
CA HIS A 287 -27.26 0.92 11.60
C HIS A 287 -26.61 -0.46 11.76
N PHE A 288 -25.34 -0.49 12.16
CA PHE A 288 -24.60 -1.72 12.42
C PHE A 288 -24.87 -2.33 13.80
N LYS A 289 -25.77 -1.71 14.60
CA LYS A 289 -26.20 -2.19 15.93
C LYS A 289 -25.02 -2.39 16.88
N MET A 290 -24.07 -1.47 16.82
CA MET A 290 -22.86 -1.48 17.63
C MET A 290 -23.21 -1.30 19.11
N LYS A 291 -22.43 -1.95 19.98
CA LYS A 291 -22.62 -1.86 21.43
C LYS A 291 -21.41 -1.25 22.11
N THR A 292 -20.24 -1.57 21.61
CA THR A 292 -18.95 -1.23 22.22
C THR A 292 -18.09 -0.44 21.27
N MET A 293 -17.13 0.30 21.83
CA MET A 293 -16.13 0.99 21.03
C MET A 293 -15.30 0.06 20.14
N ARG A 294 -15.16 -1.21 20.54
CA ARG A 294 -14.55 -2.28 19.75
C ARG A 294 -15.32 -2.54 18.45
N ASP A 295 -16.66 -2.57 18.50
CA ASP A 295 -17.48 -2.77 17.30
C ASP A 295 -17.24 -1.64 16.28
N TYR A 296 -17.14 -0.39 16.77
CA TYR A 296 -16.87 0.78 15.94
C TYR A 296 -15.43 0.79 15.40
N HIS A 297 -14.45 0.50 16.26
CA HIS A 297 -13.04 0.36 15.90
C HIS A 297 -12.82 -0.70 14.83
N ASP A 298 -13.40 -1.90 15.00
CA ASP A 298 -13.18 -3.01 14.07
C ASP A 298 -13.75 -2.68 12.69
N LEU A 299 -14.93 -2.05 12.63
CA LEU A 299 -15.48 -1.55 11.37
C LEU A 299 -14.62 -0.43 10.79
N TYR A 300 -14.21 0.55 11.60
CA TYR A 300 -13.39 1.68 11.15
C TYR A 300 -12.11 1.19 10.46
N LEU A 301 -11.36 0.31 11.13
CA LEU A 301 -10.12 -0.26 10.60
C LEU A 301 -10.35 -1.15 9.37
N GLU A 302 -11.41 -1.96 9.35
CA GLU A 302 -11.76 -2.74 8.16
C GLU A 302 -12.06 -1.81 6.97
N THR A 303 -12.85 -0.76 7.19
CA THR A 303 -13.19 0.19 6.12
C THR A 303 -11.97 0.95 5.62
N ASP A 304 -11.08 1.43 6.48
CA ASP A 304 -9.88 2.15 6.07
C ASP A 304 -8.95 1.29 5.20
N VAL A 305 -8.75 0.03 5.58
CA VAL A 305 -7.93 -0.92 4.79
C VAL A 305 -8.57 -1.22 3.44
N LEU A 306 -9.89 -1.47 3.39
CA LEU A 306 -10.57 -1.82 2.14
C LEU A 306 -10.72 -0.61 1.21
N LEU A 307 -10.94 0.59 1.75
CA LEU A 307 -10.94 1.85 1.00
C LEU A 307 -9.57 2.15 0.41
N LEU A 308 -8.50 1.97 1.17
CA LEU A 308 -7.12 2.09 0.66
C LEU A 308 -6.88 1.10 -0.49
N ALA A 309 -7.35 -0.14 -0.34
CA ALA A 309 -7.23 -1.15 -1.37
C ALA A 309 -7.95 -0.72 -2.66
N ASP A 310 -9.20 -0.25 -2.57
CA ASP A 310 -9.93 0.23 -3.75
C ASP A 310 -9.22 1.43 -4.40
N VAL A 311 -8.83 2.45 -3.61
CA VAL A 311 -8.10 3.63 -4.13
C VAL A 311 -6.83 3.22 -4.89
N PHE A 312 -6.00 2.36 -4.30
CA PHE A 312 -4.73 1.99 -4.91
C PHE A 312 -4.91 1.02 -6.08
N GLU A 313 -5.86 0.08 -6.04
CA GLU A 313 -6.18 -0.79 -7.18
C GLU A 313 -6.75 -0.01 -8.37
N ASN A 314 -7.54 1.04 -8.12
CA ASN A 314 -7.96 1.98 -9.16
C ASN A 314 -6.76 2.67 -9.80
N PHE A 315 -5.86 3.21 -8.98
CA PHE A 315 -4.62 3.84 -9.47
C PHE A 315 -3.74 2.86 -10.27
N ARG A 316 -3.60 1.61 -9.80
CA ARG A 316 -2.91 0.53 -10.51
C ARG A 316 -3.52 0.29 -11.88
N ARG A 317 -4.85 0.16 -11.97
CA ARG A 317 -5.57 -0.02 -13.23
C ARG A 317 -5.31 1.13 -14.19
N THR A 318 -5.43 2.38 -13.73
CA THR A 318 -5.15 3.57 -14.55
C THR A 318 -3.71 3.57 -15.07
N CYS A 319 -2.72 3.25 -14.23
CA CYS A 319 -1.31 3.22 -14.65
C CYS A 319 -1.01 2.08 -15.64
N LEU A 320 -1.61 0.90 -15.41
CA LEU A 320 -1.51 -0.22 -16.33
C LEU A 320 -2.16 0.09 -17.67
N GLU A 321 -3.30 0.78 -17.70
CA GLU A 321 -3.96 1.17 -18.93
C GLU A 321 -3.15 2.21 -19.73
N ASN A 322 -2.67 3.27 -19.06
CA ASN A 322 -2.02 4.41 -19.72
C ASN A 322 -0.52 4.20 -19.97
N TYR A 323 0.22 3.65 -19.01
CA TYR A 323 1.69 3.54 -19.07
C TYR A 323 2.17 2.09 -19.26
N LYS A 324 1.25 1.11 -19.12
CA LYS A 324 1.60 -0.32 -19.10
C LYS A 324 2.66 -0.62 -18.03
N LEU A 325 2.63 0.15 -16.93
CA LEU A 325 3.50 0.04 -15.75
C LEU A 325 2.59 -0.13 -14.53
N ASP A 326 2.97 -1.03 -13.62
CA ASP A 326 2.23 -1.24 -12.38
C ASP A 326 2.91 -0.48 -11.24
N PRO A 327 2.24 0.50 -10.61
CA PRO A 327 2.82 1.29 -9.52
C PRO A 327 3.21 0.45 -8.31
N ALA A 328 2.68 -0.78 -8.18
CA ALA A 328 3.06 -1.70 -7.11
C ALA A 328 4.53 -2.17 -7.19
N HIS A 329 5.25 -1.91 -8.28
CA HIS A 329 6.70 -2.15 -8.41
C HIS A 329 7.57 -0.94 -8.06
N TYR A 330 6.96 0.19 -7.75
CA TYR A 330 7.63 1.46 -7.52
C TYR A 330 7.51 1.86 -6.05
N ILE A 331 8.26 2.88 -5.64
CA ILE A 331 8.17 3.44 -4.27
C ILE A 331 7.56 4.84 -4.24
N SER A 332 7.41 5.49 -5.41
CA SER A 332 6.85 6.85 -5.52
C SER A 332 6.41 7.20 -6.94
N ALA A 333 5.53 8.20 -7.07
CA ALA A 333 5.11 8.76 -8.36
C ALA A 333 6.26 9.30 -9.22
N PRO A 334 7.28 10.00 -8.68
CA PRO A 334 8.45 10.39 -9.47
C PRO A 334 9.18 9.21 -10.12
N SER A 335 9.38 8.11 -9.37
CA SER A 335 10.05 6.92 -9.93
C SER A 335 9.22 6.24 -11.02
N LEU A 336 7.89 6.20 -10.85
CA LEU A 336 6.97 5.70 -11.86
C LEU A 336 6.94 6.59 -13.11
N SER A 337 6.87 7.90 -12.90
CA SER A 337 6.77 8.90 -13.98
C SER A 337 8.04 8.93 -14.83
N TRP A 338 9.19 8.74 -14.21
CA TRP A 338 10.47 8.61 -14.89
C TRP A 338 10.49 7.42 -15.86
N ASP A 339 10.12 6.24 -15.38
CA ASP A 339 10.04 5.04 -16.22
C ASP A 339 8.96 5.16 -17.31
N ALA A 340 7.82 5.81 -16.99
CA ALA A 340 6.79 6.08 -17.98
C ALA A 340 7.31 7.01 -19.09
N PHE A 341 8.04 8.06 -18.72
CA PHE A 341 8.67 8.99 -19.66
C PHE A 341 9.70 8.30 -20.55
N LEU A 342 10.61 7.51 -19.98
CA LEU A 342 11.61 6.75 -20.73
C LEU A 342 10.95 5.79 -21.72
N LYS A 343 9.92 5.08 -21.27
CA LYS A 343 9.18 4.14 -22.11
C LYS A 343 8.43 4.81 -23.25
N GLN A 344 7.85 5.98 -23.00
CA GLN A 344 7.08 6.71 -24.01
C GLN A 344 7.98 7.43 -25.02
N SER A 345 9.13 7.94 -24.58
CA SER A 345 10.09 8.63 -25.44
C SER A 345 10.96 7.66 -26.26
N GLY A 346 11.23 6.46 -25.73
CA GLY A 346 12.17 5.51 -26.32
C GLY A 346 13.63 5.93 -26.20
N GLU A 347 13.92 6.99 -25.43
CA GLU A 347 15.26 7.54 -25.24
C GLU A 347 16.04 6.75 -24.20
N GLU A 348 17.35 6.57 -24.45
CA GLU A 348 18.29 6.05 -23.46
C GLU A 348 19.06 7.23 -22.86
N ILE A 349 18.91 7.45 -21.56
CA ILE A 349 19.63 8.52 -20.87
C ILE A 349 21.03 8.01 -20.49
N GLU A 350 22.04 8.60 -21.11
CA GLU A 350 23.43 8.30 -20.82
C GLU A 350 23.85 8.85 -19.45
N LEU A 351 24.81 8.16 -18.81
CA LEU A 351 25.43 8.66 -17.59
C LEU A 351 26.24 9.93 -17.92
N VAL A 352 26.12 10.95 -17.06
CA VAL A 352 26.97 12.15 -17.15
C VAL A 352 28.42 11.74 -16.95
N SER A 353 29.16 11.69 -18.06
CA SER A 353 30.56 11.28 -18.10
C SER A 353 31.52 12.47 -18.24
N ASP A 354 30.99 13.64 -18.59
CA ASP A 354 31.73 14.87 -18.81
C ASP A 354 31.51 15.89 -17.68
N MET A 355 32.59 16.55 -17.27
CA MET A 355 32.58 17.47 -16.14
C MET A 355 31.89 18.80 -16.46
N ASP A 356 31.90 19.25 -17.72
CA ASP A 356 31.20 20.47 -18.12
C ASP A 356 29.69 20.24 -18.16
N MET A 357 29.23 19.07 -18.62
CA MET A 357 27.82 18.67 -18.49
C MET A 357 27.37 18.62 -17.02
N PHE A 358 28.20 18.03 -16.14
CA PHE A 358 27.90 18.00 -14.71
C PHE A 358 27.75 19.41 -14.14
N GLN A 359 28.70 20.31 -14.44
CA GLN A 359 28.65 21.71 -13.98
C GLN A 359 27.47 22.48 -14.56
N PHE A 360 27.07 22.19 -15.80
CA PHE A 360 25.89 22.77 -16.42
C PHE A 360 24.61 22.39 -15.66
N PHE A 361 24.45 21.10 -15.32
CA PHE A 361 23.32 20.65 -14.50
C PHE A 361 23.35 21.26 -13.11
N GLU A 362 24.50 21.28 -12.44
CA GLU A 362 24.63 21.87 -11.10
C GLU A 362 24.22 23.35 -11.08
N LYS A 363 24.69 24.15 -12.05
CA LYS A 363 24.32 25.57 -12.16
C LYS A 363 22.83 25.79 -12.46
N GLY A 364 22.15 24.79 -13.01
CA GLY A 364 20.74 24.82 -13.34
C GLY A 364 19.82 24.43 -12.18
N MET A 365 20.34 23.77 -11.14
CA MET A 365 19.55 23.45 -9.93
C MET A 365 19.26 24.76 -9.18
N ARG A 366 17.98 25.08 -9.00
CA ARG A 366 17.50 26.31 -8.37
C ARG A 366 17.03 26.08 -6.95
#